data_AF-A0A131YMV8-F1
#
_entry.id   AF-A0A131YMV8-F1
#
_cell.length_a   1.000
_cell.length_b   1.000
_cell.length_c   1.000
_cell.angle_alpha   90.00
_cell.angle_beta   90.00
_cell.angle_gamma   90.00
#
_symmetry.space_group_name_H-M   'P 1'
#
loop_
_entity.id
_entity.type
_entity.pdbx_description
1 polymer ?
#
loop_
_entity_poly.entity_id
_entity_poly.type
_entity_poly.pdbx_seq_one_letter_code
_entity_poly.pdbx_strand_id
1 'polypeptide(L)'
;MEAKRGVGASSFPGVGFPQIPPGLEALYSACLQIYSDQPNPLQVAAVLKYWLGGPDPLDYISMYANQGDESKDISPHWHYVSFGLSDLHGDGRVHEYVQPLLPVSRTFVRGW
;
A
#
# COMPACT_ATOMS: atom_id res chain seq x y z
N MET A 1 40.02 -21.62 4.33
CA MET A 1 39.60 -21.04 5.63
C MET A 1 38.31 -20.28 5.39
N GLU A 2 37.25 -20.77 6.04
CA GLU A 2 35.84 -20.43 5.89
C GLU A 2 35.53 -18.94 6.09
N ALA A 3 34.72 -18.34 5.21
CA ALA A 3 34.08 -17.06 5.45
C ALA A 3 32.77 -17.29 6.20
N LYS A 4 32.72 -16.99 7.50
CA LYS A 4 31.47 -16.99 8.27
C LYS A 4 30.76 -15.65 8.16
N ARG A 5 29.57 -15.67 7.56
CA ARG A 5 28.56 -14.59 7.62
C ARG A 5 28.12 -14.41 9.08
N GLY A 6 28.34 -13.22 9.62
CA GLY A 6 27.74 -12.80 10.90
C GLY A 6 26.35 -12.22 10.66
N VAL A 7 25.32 -12.98 11.01
CA VAL A 7 23.95 -12.51 11.17
C VAL A 7 23.93 -11.61 12.41
N GLY A 8 23.82 -10.30 12.20
CA GLY A 8 23.55 -9.33 13.26
C GLY A 8 22.06 -9.02 13.30
N ALA A 9 21.28 -9.85 13.97
CA ALA A 9 19.91 -9.50 14.34
C ALA A 9 19.99 -8.39 15.40
N SER A 10 19.73 -7.14 15.00
CA SER A 10 19.60 -6.03 15.93
C SER A 10 18.25 -6.12 16.66
N SER A 11 18.26 -6.82 17.79
CA SER A 11 17.15 -6.84 18.75
C SER A 11 17.14 -5.54 19.55
N PHE A 12 16.49 -4.51 19.03
CA PHE A 12 16.10 -3.34 19.82
C PHE A 12 14.73 -3.59 20.47
N PRO A 13 14.52 -3.22 21.74
CA PRO A 13 13.24 -3.39 22.42
C PRO A 13 12.23 -2.38 21.86
N GLY A 14 11.42 -2.84 20.90
CA GLY A 14 10.02 -2.51 20.67
C GLY A 14 9.49 -1.12 21.02
N VAL A 15 10.10 -0.04 20.54
CA VAL A 15 9.33 1.15 20.18
C VAL A 15 8.95 0.94 18.72
N GLY A 16 7.80 0.29 18.51
CA GLY A 16 7.30 0.03 17.17
C GLY A 16 7.11 1.36 16.46
N PHE A 17 7.99 1.70 15.53
CA PHE A 17 7.66 2.68 14.51
C PHE A 17 6.30 2.27 13.93
N PRO A 18 5.34 3.21 13.80
CA PRO A 18 4.03 2.87 13.26
C PRO A 18 4.28 2.18 11.92
N GLN A 19 4.00 0.87 11.88
CA GLN A 19 4.18 0.10 10.66
C GLN A 19 3.18 0.65 9.66
N ILE A 20 3.69 1.08 8.50
CA ILE A 20 2.82 1.55 7.42
C ILE A 20 1.92 0.36 7.04
N PRO A 21 0.60 0.56 6.97
CA PRO A 21 -0.31 -0.50 6.55
C PRO A 21 0.12 -1.09 5.20
N PRO A 22 0.11 -2.42 5.01
CA PRO A 22 0.74 -3.07 3.86
C PRO A 22 0.12 -2.63 2.52
N GLY A 23 -1.20 -2.44 2.47
CA GLY A 23 -1.87 -1.93 1.26
C GLY A 23 -1.51 -0.48 0.98
N LEU A 24 -1.34 0.34 2.02
CA LEU A 24 -0.89 1.72 1.89
C LEU A 24 0.56 1.81 1.42
N GLU A 25 1.45 0.98 1.96
CA GLU A 25 2.87 0.90 1.56
C GLU A 25 3.01 0.48 0.09
N ALA A 26 2.22 -0.50 -0.36
CA ALA A 26 2.23 -0.95 -1.74
C ALA A 26 1.83 0.18 -2.71
N LEU A 27 0.77 0.94 -2.38
CA LEU A 27 0.34 2.07 -3.18
C LEU A 27 1.37 3.21 -3.18
N TYR A 28 1.95 3.56 -2.03
CA TYR A 28 3.02 4.56 -1.97
C TYR A 28 4.24 4.15 -2.77
N SER A 29 4.65 2.88 -2.71
CA SER A 29 5.75 2.36 -3.50
C SER A 29 5.47 2.48 -5.00
N ALA A 30 4.25 2.16 -5.44
CA ALA A 30 3.84 2.33 -6.84
C ALA A 30 3.83 3.80 -7.27
N CYS A 31 3.32 4.72 -6.44
CA CYS A 31 3.35 6.14 -6.73
C CYS A 31 4.79 6.67 -6.82
N LEU A 32 5.70 6.25 -5.93
CA LEU A 32 7.10 6.67 -5.92
C LEU A 32 7.87 6.16 -7.15
N GLN A 33 7.49 5.01 -7.71
CA GLN A 33 8.06 4.52 -8.97
C GLN A 33 7.71 5.42 -10.17
N ILE A 34 6.51 6.01 -10.17
CA ILE A 34 6.03 6.89 -11.24
C ILE A 34 6.53 8.33 -11.02
N TYR A 35 6.51 8.80 -9.77
CA TYR A 35 6.82 10.17 -9.37
C TYR A 35 8.00 10.22 -8.40
N SER A 36 9.15 9.69 -8.82
CA SER A 36 10.36 9.62 -7.99
C SER A 36 10.90 10.99 -7.57
N ASP A 37 10.57 12.03 -8.34
CA ASP A 37 10.90 13.44 -8.10
C ASP A 37 9.98 14.11 -7.05
N GLN A 38 8.83 13.51 -6.75
CA GLN A 38 7.82 14.04 -5.81
C GLN A 38 7.59 13.08 -4.64
N PRO A 39 8.60 12.87 -3.76
CA PRO A 39 8.48 11.93 -2.63
C PRO A 39 7.47 12.38 -1.56
N ASN A 40 7.07 13.65 -1.56
CA ASN A 40 6.10 14.22 -0.63
C ASN A 40 5.08 15.09 -1.38
N PRO A 41 4.10 14.47 -2.08
CA PRO A 41 3.06 15.21 -2.79
C PRO A 41 2.15 15.95 -1.81
N LEU A 42 1.36 16.90 -2.32
CA LEU A 42 0.22 17.40 -1.55
C LEU A 42 -0.72 16.23 -1.28
N GLN A 43 -1.08 16.03 -0.02
CA GLN A 43 -1.99 14.97 0.38
C GLN A 43 -3.08 15.52 1.30
N VAL A 44 -4.33 15.22 0.94
CA VAL A 44 -5.49 15.47 1.80
C VAL A 44 -5.80 14.19 2.55
N ALA A 45 -6.13 14.30 3.84
CA ALA A 45 -6.49 13.17 4.67
C ALA A 45 -7.86 13.41 5.33
N ALA A 46 -8.67 12.34 5.45
CA ALA A 46 -9.85 12.38 6.28
C ALA A 46 -9.47 12.65 7.74
N VAL A 47 -10.06 13.68 8.34
CA VAL A 47 -9.81 14.08 9.74
C VAL A 47 -10.35 13.01 10.69
N LEU A 48 -11.58 12.55 10.46
CA LEU A 48 -12.17 11.41 11.14
C LEU A 48 -12.21 10.22 10.18
N LYS A 49 -11.49 9.15 10.52
CA LYS A 49 -11.36 7.96 9.68
C LYS A 49 -12.68 7.21 9.53
N TYR A 50 -12.89 6.59 8.38
CA TYR A 50 -14.16 5.93 8.06
C TYR A 50 -14.54 4.82 9.05
N TRP A 51 -13.58 3.97 9.45
CA TRP A 51 -13.81 2.92 10.46
C TRP A 51 -14.09 3.45 11.87
N LEU A 52 -13.93 4.75 12.11
CA LEU A 52 -14.32 5.44 13.35
C LEU A 52 -15.67 6.18 13.20
N GLY A 53 -16.43 5.91 12.13
CA GLY A 53 -17.70 6.56 11.83
C GLY A 53 -17.58 7.91 11.10
N GLY A 54 -16.41 8.21 10.52
CA GLY A 54 -16.22 9.37 9.66
C GLY A 54 -17.07 9.30 8.38
N PRO A 55 -17.47 10.44 7.81
CA PRO A 55 -18.29 10.47 6.60
C PRO A 55 -17.50 10.13 5.33
N ASP A 56 -16.17 10.34 5.36
CA ASP A 56 -15.31 10.22 4.20
C ASP A 56 -14.72 8.80 4.11
N PRO A 57 -15.02 8.02 3.06
CA PRO A 57 -14.51 6.66 2.90
C PRO A 57 -13.05 6.61 2.43
N LEU A 58 -12.49 7.73 1.96
CA LEU A 58 -11.11 7.83 1.51
C LEU A 58 -10.25 8.36 2.66
N ASP A 59 -9.29 7.56 3.09
CA ASP A 59 -8.36 7.97 4.13
C ASP A 59 -7.42 9.07 3.66
N TYR A 60 -6.99 8.97 2.39
CA TYR A 60 -6.05 9.89 1.76
C TYR A 60 -6.38 10.11 0.28
N ILE A 61 -6.04 11.29 -0.21
CA ILE A 61 -5.95 11.62 -1.64
C ILE A 61 -4.61 12.31 -1.86
N SER A 62 -3.72 11.68 -2.62
CA SER A 62 -2.44 12.27 -3.01
C SER A 62 -2.59 12.96 -4.37
N MET A 63 -1.96 14.12 -4.52
CA MET A 63 -2.05 14.97 -5.70
C MET A 63 -0.65 15.20 -6.28
N TYR A 64 -0.41 14.68 -7.48
CA TYR A 64 0.88 14.76 -8.17
C TYR A 64 0.80 15.69 -9.39
N ALA A 65 1.88 16.42 -9.64
CA ALA A 65 2.05 17.16 -10.88
C ALA A 65 2.65 16.22 -11.93
N ASN A 66 1.86 15.85 -12.94
CA ASN A 66 2.34 15.06 -14.08
C ASN A 66 2.73 16.03 -15.21
N GLN A 67 3.99 15.98 -15.65
CA GLN A 67 4.47 16.82 -16.74
C GLN A 67 3.93 16.39 -18.11
N GLY A 68 3.29 15.22 -18.20
CA GLY A 68 2.82 14.67 -19.47
C GLY A 68 3.95 14.09 -20.32
N ASP A 69 3.64 13.86 -21.59
CA ASP A 69 4.55 13.30 -22.59
C ASP A 69 4.08 13.77 -23.97
N GLU A 70 4.72 14.82 -24.50
CA GLU A 70 4.38 15.42 -25.80
C GLU A 70 4.50 14.42 -26.95
N SER A 71 5.43 13.45 -26.85
CA SER A 71 5.61 12.42 -27.89
C SER A 71 4.40 11.50 -28.03
N LYS A 72 3.55 11.47 -26.99
CA LYS A 72 2.31 10.70 -26.92
C LYS A 72 1.06 11.59 -26.88
N ASP A 73 1.21 12.88 -27.15
CA ASP A 73 0.13 13.86 -27.09
C ASP A 73 -0.55 13.94 -25.71
N ILE A 74 0.23 13.83 -24.63
CA ILE A 74 -0.25 13.93 -23.25
C ILE A 74 0.18 15.27 -22.67
N SER A 75 -0.78 16.17 -22.45
CA SER A 75 -0.51 17.48 -21.81
C SER A 75 -0.18 17.36 -20.31
N PRO A 76 0.54 18.33 -19.72
CA PRO A 76 0.72 18.41 -18.28
C PRO A 76 -0.63 18.46 -17.54
N HIS A 77 -0.76 17.70 -16.46
CA HIS A 77 -2.02 17.56 -15.71
C HIS A 77 -1.78 17.19 -14.24
N TRP A 78 -2.83 17.34 -13.43
CA TRP A 78 -2.85 16.85 -12.05
C TRP A 78 -3.32 15.40 -12.01
N HIS A 79 -2.58 14.55 -11.32
CA HIS A 79 -2.95 13.16 -11.11
C HIS A 79 -3.35 12.95 -9.65
N TYR A 80 -4.62 12.61 -9.42
CA TYR A 80 -5.19 12.35 -8.11
C TYR A 80 -5.24 10.84 -7.85
N VAL A 81 -4.64 10.40 -6.75
CA VAL A 81 -4.62 8.99 -6.35
C VAL A 81 -5.36 8.86 -5.02
N SER A 82 -6.41 8.05 -4.97
CA SER A 82 -7.20 7.81 -3.76
C SER A 82 -6.73 6.58 -3.00
N PHE A 83 -6.85 6.63 -1.68
CA PHE A 83 -6.50 5.55 -0.76
C PHE A 83 -7.70 5.34 0.18
N GLY A 84 -8.27 4.13 0.20
CA GLY A 84 -9.38 3.78 1.08
C GLY A 84 -10.44 2.87 0.44
N LEU A 85 -10.56 2.89 -0.89
CA LEU A 85 -11.44 1.94 -1.61
C LEU A 85 -10.86 0.53 -1.64
N SER A 86 -9.54 0.39 -1.68
CA SER A 86 -8.84 -0.88 -1.51
C SER A 86 -8.58 -1.16 -0.03
N ASP A 87 -8.32 -2.43 0.31
CA ASP A 87 -7.88 -2.80 1.65
C ASP A 87 -6.48 -2.28 1.95
N LEU A 88 -6.42 -1.17 2.70
CA LEU A 88 -5.15 -0.56 3.11
C LEU A 88 -4.50 -1.31 4.27
N HIS A 89 -5.31 -1.90 5.15
CA HIS A 89 -4.88 -2.37 6.47
C HIS A 89 -4.70 -3.88 6.56
N GLY A 90 -5.51 -4.68 5.83
CA GLY A 90 -5.41 -6.13 5.86
C GLY A 90 -6.01 -6.78 7.12
N ASP A 91 -6.78 -6.04 7.91
CA ASP A 91 -7.23 -6.47 9.25
C ASP A 91 -8.75 -6.45 9.45
N GLY A 92 -9.52 -6.27 8.38
CA GLY A 92 -10.97 -6.32 8.46
C GLY A 92 -11.65 -5.03 8.94
N ARG A 93 -10.92 -3.94 9.23
CA ARG A 93 -11.51 -2.74 9.86
C ARG A 93 -12.46 -1.95 8.95
N VAL A 94 -12.34 -2.09 7.64
CA VAL A 94 -13.25 -1.50 6.63
C VAL A 94 -13.66 -2.56 5.62
N HIS A 95 -12.67 -3.27 5.05
CA HIS A 95 -12.88 -4.27 4.02
C HIS A 95 -12.73 -5.67 4.61
N GLU A 96 -13.60 -6.60 4.23
CA GLU A 96 -13.49 -8.00 4.64
C GLU A 96 -12.15 -8.59 4.17
N TYR A 97 -11.43 -9.27 5.07
CA TYR A 97 -10.17 -9.90 4.72
C TYR A 97 -10.42 -11.10 3.81
N VAL A 98 -10.10 -10.95 2.54
CA VAL A 98 -10.09 -12.07 1.59
C VAL A 98 -8.73 -12.75 1.72
N GLN A 99 -8.69 -13.93 2.36
CA GLN A 99 -7.49 -14.78 2.28
C GLN A 99 -7.15 -14.98 0.80
N PRO A 100 -5.90 -14.72 0.37
CA PRO A 100 -5.47 -15.14 -0.96
C PRO A 100 -5.74 -16.63 -1.05
N LEU A 101 -6.59 -17.04 -2.01
CA LEU A 101 -6.94 -18.44 -2.18
C LEU A 101 -5.62 -19.21 -2.27
N LEU A 102 -5.29 -19.97 -1.23
CA LEU A 102 -4.25 -20.97 -1.34
C LEU A 102 -4.61 -21.81 -2.56
N PRO A 103 -3.64 -22.21 -3.40
CA PRO A 103 -3.93 -23.18 -4.45
C PRO A 103 -4.55 -24.38 -3.74
N VAL A 104 -5.84 -24.62 -3.97
CA VAL A 104 -6.53 -25.78 -3.43
C VAL A 104 -5.78 -26.96 -4.02
N SER A 105 -4.89 -27.57 -3.23
CA SER A 105 -4.40 -28.90 -3.53
C SER A 105 -5.64 -29.77 -3.50
N ARG A 106 -6.19 -30.01 -4.69
CA ARG A 106 -7.30 -30.92 -4.89
C ARG A 106 -6.75 -32.30 -4.59
N THR A 107 -6.70 -32.67 -3.31
CA THR A 107 -6.44 -34.03 -2.89
C THR A 107 -7.63 -34.83 -3.38
N PHE A 108 -7.46 -35.42 -4.56
CA PHE A 108 -8.37 -36.39 -5.12
C PHE A 108 -8.44 -37.56 -4.15
N VAL A 109 -9.47 -37.58 -3.31
CA VAL A 109 -9.84 -38.77 -2.55
C VAL A 109 -10.31 -39.80 -3.59
N ARG A 110 -9.43 -40.73 -3.97
CA ARG A 110 -9.85 -42.01 -4.54
C ARG A 110 -10.52 -42.80 -3.42
N GLY A 111 -11.84 -42.89 -3.48
CA GLY A 111 -12.62 -43.76 -2.61
C GLY A 111 -13.87 -44.20 -3.35
N TRP A 112 -13.84 -45.47 -3.78
CA TRP A 112 -14.88 -46.28 -4.44
C TRP A 112 -14.96 -46.14 -5.97
#